data_AF-A0A3N5AB11-F1
#
_entry.id   AF-A0A3N5AB11-F1
#
_cell.length_a   1.000
_cell.length_b   1.000
_cell.length_c   1.000
_cell.angle_alpha   90.00
_cell.angle_beta   90.00
_cell.angle_gamma   90.00
#
_symmetry.space_group_name_H-M   'P 1'
#
loop_
_entity.id
_entity.type
_entity.pdbx_description
1 polymer ?
#
loop_
_entity_poly.entity_id
_entity_poly.type
_entity_poly.pdbx_seq_one_letter_code
_entity_poly.pdbx_strand_id
1 'polypeptide(L)' 'MWSHLISDVSYDELHAFAEKLGVPSRAFERDHYDIPSHRYADVVAAGAVEVSSREVVRLLTGSGLRRPKGRAWPGS' A
#
# COMPACT_ATOMS: atom_id res chain seq x y z
N MET A 1 12.35 -9.91 4.14
CA MET A 1 12.11 -8.54 3.64
C MET A 1 10.62 -8.41 3.28
N TRP A 2 10.08 -7.20 3.28
CA TRP A 2 8.67 -6.93 2.94
C TRP A 2 8.63 -5.81 1.89
N SER A 3 7.60 -5.82 1.06
CA SER A 3 7.33 -4.76 0.08
C SER A 3 6.00 -4.10 0.43
N HIS A 4 5.90 -2.79 0.23
CA HIS A 4 4.66 -2.05 0.50
C HIS A 4 3.91 -1.85 -0.81
N LEU A 5 2.69 -2.34 -0.88
CA LEU A 5 1.79 -2.11 -2.00
C LEU A 5 0.85 -0.95 -1.65
N ILE A 6 0.81 0.08 -2.49
CA ILE A 6 -0.03 1.27 -2.35
C ILE A 6 -0.87 1.48 -3.61
N SER A 7 -1.87 2.35 -3.52
CA SER A 7 -2.46 3.04 -4.67
C SER A 7 -2.27 4.55 -4.47
N ASP A 8 -2.08 5.28 -5.57
CA ASP A 8 -2.12 6.74 -5.62
C ASP A 8 -3.46 7.29 -6.13
N VAL A 9 -4.43 6.41 -6.40
CA VAL A 9 -5.78 6.76 -6.88
C VAL A 9 -6.81 6.61 -5.77
N SER A 10 -6.96 5.42 -5.18
CA SER A 10 -7.95 5.16 -4.14
C SER A 10 -7.67 3.88 -3.34
N TYR A 11 -8.26 3.77 -2.15
CA TYR A 11 -8.23 2.52 -1.40
C TYR A 11 -9.07 1.41 -2.03
N ASP A 12 -10.16 1.75 -2.71
CA ASP A 12 -11.01 0.75 -3.37
C ASP A 12 -10.22 0.01 -4.46
N GLU A 13 -9.40 0.73 -5.24
CA GLU A 13 -8.49 0.11 -6.21
C GLU A 13 -7.47 -0.79 -5.50
N LEU A 14 -6.84 -0.27 -4.44
CA LEU A 14 -5.85 -1.03 -3.67
C LEU A 14 -6.43 -2.31 -3.09
N HIS A 15 -7.62 -2.26 -2.51
CA HIS A 15 -8.31 -3.40 -1.94
C HIS A 15 -8.71 -4.41 -3.03
N ALA A 16 -9.28 -3.94 -4.15
CA ALA A 16 -9.65 -4.82 -5.26
C ALA A 16 -8.42 -5.51 -5.88
N PHE A 17 -7.29 -4.81 -5.98
CA PHE A 17 -6.04 -5.39 -6.48
C PHE A 17 -5.48 -6.44 -5.50
N ALA A 18 -5.46 -6.13 -4.21
CA ALA A 18 -5.02 -7.04 -3.15
C ALA A 18 -5.90 -8.31 -3.08
N GLU A 19 -7.22 -8.16 -3.22
CA GLU A 19 -8.18 -9.26 -3.23
C GLU A 19 -7.98 -10.20 -4.43
N LYS A 20 -7.75 -9.65 -5.64
CA LYS A 20 -7.43 -10.45 -6.84
C LYS A 20 -6.19 -11.33 -6.65
N LEU A 21 -5.24 -10.85 -5.87
CA LEU A 21 -4.04 -11.59 -5.51
C LEU A 21 -4.28 -12.52 -4.31
N GLY A 22 -5.42 -12.49 -3.63
CA GLY A 22 -5.64 -13.27 -2.41
C GLY A 22 -4.79 -12.78 -1.23
N VAL A 23 -4.45 -11.49 -1.21
CA VAL A 23 -3.85 -10.85 -0.03
C VAL A 23 -4.99 -10.60 0.98
N PRO A 24 -4.86 -11.09 2.22
CA PRO A 24 -5.95 -10.96 3.19
C PRO A 24 -6.12 -9.50 3.63
N SER A 25 -7.37 -9.05 3.80
CA SER A 25 -7.69 -7.67 4.20
C SER A 25 -6.99 -7.21 5.49
N ARG A 26 -6.75 -8.14 6.43
CA ARG A 26 -6.00 -7.87 7.68
C ARG A 26 -4.52 -7.49 7.49
N ALA A 27 -3.98 -7.64 6.28
CA ALA A 27 -2.62 -7.18 5.95
C ALA A 27 -2.58 -5.71 5.51
N PHE A 28 -3.74 -5.04 5.48
CA PHE A 28 -3.85 -3.62 5.24
C PHE A 28 -3.44 -2.82 6.48
N GLU A 29 -2.42 -1.98 6.31
CA GLU A 29 -1.86 -1.11 7.34
C GLU A 29 -2.13 0.36 6.99
N ARG A 30 -3.41 0.75 7.14
CA ARG A 30 -3.95 2.13 7.06
C ARG A 30 -3.91 2.79 5.68
N ASP A 31 -2.83 2.63 4.93
CA ASP A 31 -2.64 3.20 3.59
C ASP A 31 -1.88 2.31 2.61
N HIS A 32 -1.47 1.11 3.04
CA HIS A 32 -0.74 0.16 2.21
C HIS A 32 -1.03 -1.28 2.65
N TYR A 33 -0.64 -2.24 1.82
CA TYR A 33 -0.52 -3.65 2.20
C TYR A 33 0.94 -4.03 2.38
N ASP A 34 1.24 -4.79 3.43
CA ASP A 34 2.53 -5.44 3.61
C ASP A 34 2.58 -6.77 2.84
N ILE A 35 3.44 -6.82 1.83
CA ILE A 35 3.62 -7.97 0.93
C ILE A 35 4.88 -8.76 1.30
N PRO A 36 4.79 -10.07 1.54
CA PRO A 36 5.95 -10.93 1.71
C PRO A 36 6.84 -10.96 0.47
N SER A 37 8.17 -10.96 0.64
CA SER A 37 9.13 -10.92 -0.49
C SER A 37 8.88 -11.98 -1.57
N HIS A 38 8.44 -13.19 -1.20
CA HIS A 38 8.22 -14.27 -2.16
C HIS A 38 7.05 -13.99 -3.13
N ARG A 39 6.17 -13.04 -2.82
CA ARG A 39 5.04 -12.61 -3.65
C ARG A 39 5.34 -11.38 -4.50
N TYR A 40 6.55 -10.84 -4.37
CA TYR A 40 6.94 -9.61 -5.04
C TYR A 40 6.79 -9.71 -6.56
N ALA A 41 7.32 -10.78 -7.15
CA ALA A 41 7.23 -11.03 -8.57
C ALA A 41 5.78 -11.18 -9.04
N ASP A 42 4.92 -11.84 -8.25
CA ASP A 42 3.50 -12.02 -8.58
C ASP A 42 2.75 -10.68 -8.60
N VAL A 43 3.05 -9.80 -7.63
CA VAL A 43 2.45 -8.46 -7.54
C VAL A 43 2.82 -7.61 -8.75
N VAL A 44 4.09 -7.62 -9.15
CA VAL A 44 4.56 -6.92 -10.36
C VAL A 44 3.94 -7.53 -11.62
N ALA A 45 3.92 -8.86 -11.72
CA ALA A 45 3.31 -9.57 -12.86
C ALA A 45 1.80 -9.29 -12.99
N ALA A 46 1.11 -9.02 -11.88
CA ALA A 46 -0.29 -8.64 -11.88
C ALA A 46 -0.55 -7.17 -12.26
N GLY A 47 0.51 -6.39 -12.52
CA GLY A 47 0.41 -5.02 -13.03
C GLY A 47 0.82 -3.93 -12.05
N ALA A 48 1.32 -4.27 -10.85
CA ALA A 48 1.92 -3.26 -9.98
C ALA A 48 3.25 -2.77 -10.56
N VAL A 49 3.52 -1.48 -10.41
CA VAL A 49 4.76 -0.86 -10.87
C VAL A 49 5.78 -0.82 -9.74
N GLU A 50 6.97 -1.38 -9.97
CA GLU A 50 8.09 -1.26 -9.05
C GLU A 50 8.57 0.19 -8.99
N VAL A 51 8.62 0.74 -7.78
CA VAL A 51 9.14 2.08 -7.52
C VAL A 51 10.01 2.10 -6.28
N SER A 52 10.89 3.09 -6.18
CA SER A 52 11.72 3.27 -4.97
C SER A 52 10.86 3.65 -3.76
N SER A 53 11.35 3.37 -2.54
CA SER A 53 10.68 3.79 -1.31
C SER A 53 10.42 5.30 -1.21
N ARG A 54 11.27 6.12 -1.84
CA ARG A 54 11.07 7.58 -1.91
C ARG A 54 9.84 7.93 -2.75
N GLU A 55 9.66 7.23 -3.87
CA GLU A 55 8.50 7.45 -4.73
C GLU A 55 7.21 6.94 -4.09
N VAL A 56 7.23 5.84 -3.34
CA VAL A 56 6.07 5.40 -2.53
C VAL A 56 5.58 6.53 -1.62
N VAL A 57 6.49 7.17 -0.88
CA VAL A 57 6.14 8.29 0.00
C VAL A 57 5.61 9.50 -0.78
N ARG A 58 6.22 9.79 -1.93
CA ARG A 58 5.81 10.90 -2.81
C ARG A 58 4.39 10.69 -3.35
N LEU A 59 4.11 9.49 -3.86
CA LEU A 59 2.81 9.09 -4.40
C LEU A 59 1.71 9.13 -3.33
N LEU A 60 1.94 8.50 -2.16
CA LEU A 60 0.98 8.54 -1.04
C LEU A 60 0.68 9.95 -0.54
N THR A 61 1.70 10.82 -0.54
CA THR A 61 1.53 12.21 -0.11
C THR A 61 0.77 13.02 -1.16
N GLY A 62 1.12 12.84 -2.45
CA GLY A 62 0.48 13.50 -3.57
C GLY A 62 -0.99 13.10 -3.76
N SER A 63 -1.33 11.84 -3.48
CA SER A 63 -2.71 11.33 -3.55
C SER A 63 -3.59 11.71 -2.36
N GLY A 64 -3.00 12.22 -1.27
CA GLY A 64 -3.72 12.48 -0.01
C GLY A 64 -4.11 11.20 0.75
N LEU A 65 -3.67 10.03 0.30
CA LEU A 65 -3.96 8.75 0.94
C LEU A 65 -3.02 8.45 2.11
N ARG A 66 -1.92 9.18 2.31
CA ARG A 66 -1.02 8.92 3.45
C ARG A 66 -1.76 8.99 4.81
N ARG A 67 -1.59 7.96 5.64
CA ARG A 67 -2.08 7.83 7.03
C ARG A 67 -0.93 7.49 8.01
N PRO A 68 -0.13 8.49 8.43
CA PRO A 68 1.05 8.28 9.27
C PRO A 68 0.71 7.62 10.62
N LYS A 69 1.54 6.66 11.05
CA LYS A 69 1.50 6.11 12.41
C LYS A 69 1.95 7.20 13.40
N GLY A 70 1.07 7.58 14.33
CA GLY A 70 1.45 8.43 15.47
C GLY A 70 0.94 9.88 15.50
N ARG A 71 0.03 10.33 14.64
CA ARG A 71 -0.70 11.58 14.94
C ARG A 71 -1.86 11.26 15.88
N ALA A 72 -1.60 11.28 17.18
CA ALA A 72 -2.67 11.53 18.15
C ALA A 72 -3.26 12.91 17.85
N TRP A 73 -4.58 13.00 17.80
CA TRP A 73 -5.25 14.30 17.79
C TRP A 73 -5.04 14.94 19.17
N PRO A 74 -4.47 16.15 19.30
CA PRO A 74 -4.54 16.85 20.58
C PRO A 74 -5.96 17.41 20.69
N GLY A 75 -6.81 16.71 21.43
CA GLY A 75 -8.16 17.17 21.73
C GLY A 75 -9.14 16.03 21.96
N SER A 76 -9.01 15.38 23.11
CA SER A 76 -10.15 14.84 23.86
C SER A 76 -10.48 15.82 24.98
#